data_AF-A0A7Y3LYD0-F1
#
_entry.id   AF-A0A7Y3LYD0-F1
#
_cell.length_a   1.000
_cell.length_b   1.000
_cell.length_c   1.000
_cell.angle_alpha   90.00
_cell.angle_beta   90.00
_cell.angle_gamma   90.00
#
_symmetry.space_group_name_H-M   'P 1'
#
loop_
_entity.id
_entity.type
_entity.pdbx_description
1 polymer ?
#
loop_
_entity_poly.entity_id
_entity_poly.type
_entity_poly.pdbx_seq_one_letter_code
_entity_poly.pdbx_strand_id
1 'polypeptide(L)'
;MRSGSTRGAAPAALLCAVAVLLLGACGTQVAGRETSPSATALPWTLSAPIRTTGAELADDQRTLTISSDVPSGPNPCVRHLKAVLTEPVANSVRVQVTFDSPSGDRRSGCTGTTTAKTRVRLPEPLGDRELVVGMSTVFTTEGAHLPALRLCGDLGCTPPATGCTAPSYEQALKEIGAPAHTYRNAEHCDGKWLVLDFSWRAGPACEDTTTGACNSHVSDRWFYKAGKSGWKSFFRTAAGGCQGVQDREPAFPTALCASLEPLSPSPSP
;
A
#
# COMPACT_ATOMS: atom_id res chain seq x y z
N MET A 1 11.96 -82.36 -9.29
CA MET A 1 11.34 -83.54 -9.94
C MET A 1 10.40 -84.20 -8.94
N ARG A 2 9.14 -84.42 -9.36
CA ARG A 2 8.11 -85.39 -8.92
C ARG A 2 8.11 -85.85 -7.45
N SER A 3 7.11 -85.46 -6.64
CA SER A 3 5.73 -86.00 -6.55
C SER A 3 5.64 -87.37 -5.88
N GLY A 4 4.90 -87.44 -4.76
CA GLY A 4 4.54 -88.67 -4.06
C GLY A 4 3.38 -88.41 -3.09
N SER A 5 2.19 -88.87 -3.48
CA SER A 5 0.93 -88.82 -2.75
C SER A 5 0.63 -90.19 -2.13
N THR A 6 0.00 -90.25 -0.95
CA THR A 6 -0.75 -91.45 -0.54
C THR A 6 -1.96 -91.09 0.33
N ARG A 7 -3.04 -91.80 0.03
CA ARG A 7 -4.46 -91.59 0.38
C ARG A 7 -4.81 -92.12 1.79
N GLY A 8 -5.88 -91.55 2.36
CA GLY A 8 -6.75 -92.21 3.34
C GLY A 8 -8.16 -91.61 3.23
N ALA A 9 -9.17 -92.46 3.01
CA ALA A 9 -10.52 -92.08 2.61
C ALA A 9 -11.59 -92.48 3.66
N ALA A 10 -12.56 -91.56 3.84
CA ALA A 10 -14.03 -91.75 3.92
C ALA A 10 -14.67 -92.43 5.17
N PRO A 11 -16.02 -92.40 5.36
CA PRO A 11 -17.13 -91.66 4.70
C PRO A 11 -17.99 -90.85 5.74
N ALA A 12 -19.01 -90.04 5.42
CA ALA A 12 -20.35 -90.47 4.98
C ALA A 12 -21.35 -89.28 4.79
N ALA A 13 -22.26 -89.50 3.83
CA ALA A 13 -23.64 -89.02 3.65
C ALA A 13 -23.91 -87.50 3.49
N LEU A 14 -24.16 -86.99 2.28
CA LEU A 14 -25.44 -86.94 1.54
C LEU A 14 -26.60 -86.28 2.31
N LEU A 15 -27.04 -85.10 1.84
CA LEU A 15 -28.43 -84.79 1.50
C LEU A 15 -28.53 -83.44 0.76
N CYS A 16 -29.06 -83.50 -0.46
CA CYS A 16 -29.47 -82.37 -1.27
C CYS A 16 -30.80 -81.79 -0.76
N ALA A 17 -30.95 -80.46 -0.76
CA ALA A 17 -32.21 -79.80 -1.13
C ALA A 17 -31.99 -78.33 -1.45
N VAL A 18 -32.50 -77.94 -2.61
CA VAL A 18 -32.57 -76.59 -3.18
C VAL A 18 -33.74 -75.83 -2.54
N ALA A 19 -33.57 -74.52 -2.23
CA ALA A 19 -34.41 -73.41 -2.72
C ALA A 19 -34.36 -72.12 -1.86
N VAL A 20 -33.92 -71.03 -2.50
CA VAL A 20 -34.61 -69.72 -2.66
C VAL A 20 -34.81 -68.79 -1.44
N LEU A 21 -34.13 -67.63 -1.53
CA LEU A 21 -34.48 -66.23 -1.13
C LEU A 21 -35.38 -66.00 0.11
N LEU A 22 -34.89 -65.19 1.05
CA LEU A 22 -35.46 -63.88 1.45
C LEU A 22 -34.71 -63.25 2.66
N LEU A 23 -34.27 -62.00 2.45
CA LEU A 23 -34.11 -60.87 3.39
C LEU A 23 -34.11 -61.14 4.91
N GLY A 24 -33.01 -60.77 5.58
CA GLY A 24 -32.97 -60.64 7.05
C GLY A 24 -31.67 -59.99 7.53
N ALA A 25 -31.78 -58.78 8.08
CA ALA A 25 -30.70 -57.91 8.52
C ALA A 25 -29.89 -58.44 9.71
N CYS A 26 -28.56 -58.24 9.66
CA CYS A 26 -27.69 -58.05 10.83
C CYS A 26 -26.46 -57.24 10.40
N GLY A 27 -26.67 -55.95 10.11
CA GLY A 27 -25.59 -54.98 10.02
C GLY A 27 -25.15 -54.58 11.42
N THR A 28 -23.90 -54.85 11.76
CA THR A 28 -23.22 -54.24 12.91
C THR A 28 -23.04 -52.75 12.61
N GLN A 29 -24.00 -51.93 13.02
CA GLN A 29 -23.84 -50.48 13.06
C GLN A 29 -22.77 -50.15 14.10
N VAL A 30 -21.57 -49.79 13.62
CA VAL A 30 -20.60 -49.04 14.41
C VAL A 30 -21.17 -47.63 14.56
N ALA A 31 -21.83 -47.38 15.69
CA ALA A 31 -22.21 -46.05 16.11
C ALA A 31 -20.94 -45.23 16.38
N GLY A 32 -20.89 -43.98 15.89
CA GLY A 32 -19.92 -42.99 16.33
C GLY A 32 -18.68 -42.83 15.45
N ARG A 33 -18.87 -42.56 14.16
CA ARG A 33 -17.96 -41.62 13.48
C ARG A 33 -18.81 -40.48 12.94
N GLU A 34 -19.11 -39.53 13.82
CA GLU A 34 -19.50 -38.21 13.39
C GLU A 34 -18.36 -37.70 12.51
N THR A 35 -18.58 -37.71 11.20
CA THR A 35 -17.77 -36.92 10.28
C THR A 35 -18.04 -35.48 10.68
N SER A 36 -17.18 -34.90 11.52
CA SER A 36 -17.18 -33.46 11.75
C SER A 36 -17.27 -32.79 10.38
N PRO A 37 -18.11 -31.75 10.20
CA PRO A 37 -18.17 -31.05 8.93
C PRO A 37 -16.74 -30.67 8.55
N SER A 38 -16.25 -31.19 7.42
CA SER A 38 -14.94 -30.81 6.90
C SER A 38 -14.92 -29.30 6.86
N ALA A 39 -14.11 -28.68 7.73
CA ALA A 39 -13.97 -27.24 7.76
C ALA A 39 -13.63 -26.81 6.33
N THR A 40 -14.47 -25.97 5.72
CA THR A 40 -14.24 -25.47 4.36
C THR A 40 -12.83 -24.90 4.31
N ALA A 41 -12.01 -25.45 3.42
CA ALA A 41 -10.64 -24.99 3.26
C ALA A 41 -10.64 -23.49 2.98
N LEU A 42 -9.81 -22.74 3.70
CA LEU A 42 -9.72 -21.30 3.52
C LEU A 42 -9.18 -20.99 2.12
N PRO A 43 -9.83 -20.10 1.35
CA PRO A 43 -9.37 -19.77 0.02
C PRO A 43 -8.04 -19.02 0.09
N TRP A 44 -7.10 -19.41 -0.78
CA TRP A 44 -5.87 -18.67 -1.01
C TRP A 44 -6.08 -17.73 -2.19
N THR A 45 -5.98 -16.42 -1.96
CA THR A 45 -6.20 -15.42 -3.00
C THR A 45 -4.94 -14.62 -3.28
N LEU A 46 -4.75 -14.25 -4.55
CA LEU A 46 -3.67 -13.37 -4.97
C LEU A 46 -3.78 -12.02 -4.24
N SER A 47 -2.69 -11.60 -3.62
CA SER A 47 -2.60 -10.42 -2.78
C SER A 47 -1.33 -9.62 -3.10
N ALA A 48 -1.38 -8.31 -2.83
CA ALA A 48 -0.22 -7.44 -2.81
C ALA A 48 0.32 -7.31 -1.37
N PRO A 49 1.60 -6.92 -1.19
CA PRO A 49 2.14 -6.60 0.13
C PRO A 49 1.32 -5.56 0.90
N ILE A 50 1.41 -5.63 2.22
CA ILE A 50 0.88 -4.60 3.12
C ILE A 50 1.65 -3.29 2.86
N ARG A 51 2.96 -3.40 2.71
CA ARG A 51 3.87 -2.29 2.36
C ARG A 51 5.18 -2.84 1.80
N THR A 52 5.84 -2.09 0.95
CA THR A 52 7.24 -2.32 0.58
C THR A 52 8.14 -1.50 1.49
N THR A 53 9.06 -2.17 2.20
CA THR A 53 9.90 -1.56 3.25
C THR A 53 11.31 -1.24 2.78
N GLY A 54 11.77 -1.84 1.67
CA GLY A 54 13.09 -1.55 1.12
C GLY A 54 13.33 -2.21 -0.22
N ALA A 55 14.35 -1.71 -0.92
CA ALA A 55 14.88 -2.31 -2.13
C ALA A 55 16.42 -2.26 -2.09
N GLU A 56 17.05 -3.34 -2.52
CA GLU A 56 18.50 -3.47 -2.64
C GLU A 56 18.86 -3.78 -4.10
N LEU A 57 19.90 -3.13 -4.61
CA LEU A 57 20.47 -3.37 -5.93
C LEU A 57 21.80 -4.11 -5.77
N ALA A 58 21.90 -5.29 -6.39
CA ALA A 58 23.13 -6.08 -6.37
C ALA A 58 24.24 -5.44 -7.23
N ASP A 59 25.48 -5.90 -7.04
CA ASP A 59 26.67 -5.39 -7.74
C ASP A 59 26.60 -5.53 -9.27
N ASP A 60 25.80 -6.47 -9.78
CA ASP A 60 25.54 -6.63 -11.21
C ASP A 60 24.65 -5.53 -11.80
N GLN A 61 24.21 -4.58 -10.97
CA GLN A 61 23.34 -3.44 -11.28
C GLN A 61 21.98 -3.86 -11.87
N ARG A 62 21.62 -5.14 -11.81
CA ARG A 62 20.46 -5.72 -12.51
C ARG A 62 19.60 -6.58 -11.61
N THR A 63 20.11 -7.06 -10.49
CA THR A 63 19.34 -7.90 -9.57
C THR A 63 18.81 -7.03 -8.44
N LEU A 64 17.49 -6.92 -8.36
CA LEU A 64 16.80 -6.24 -7.26
C LEU A 64 16.38 -7.26 -6.21
N THR A 65 16.61 -6.95 -4.93
CA THR A 65 15.98 -7.62 -3.80
C THR A 65 15.00 -6.66 -3.14
N ILE A 66 13.72 -7.02 -3.11
CA ILE A 66 12.64 -6.19 -2.57
C ILE A 66 12.21 -6.77 -1.23
N SER A 67 12.19 -5.94 -0.20
CA SER A 67 11.68 -6.27 1.14
C SER A 67 10.25 -5.76 1.27
N SER A 68 9.35 -6.63 1.68
CA SER A 68 7.92 -6.35 1.75
C SER A 68 7.31 -6.94 3.01
N ASP A 69 6.43 -6.17 3.65
CA ASP A 69 5.60 -6.62 4.76
C ASP A 69 4.45 -7.47 4.24
N VAL A 70 4.36 -8.70 4.74
CA VAL A 70 3.37 -9.71 4.35
C VAL A 70 2.68 -10.29 5.59
N PRO A 71 1.47 -10.87 5.45
CA PRO A 71 0.76 -11.49 6.57
C PRO A 71 1.56 -12.61 7.24
N SER A 72 1.44 -12.73 8.55
CA SER A 72 2.03 -13.81 9.35
C SER A 72 1.05 -14.37 10.37
N GLY A 73 1.32 -15.57 10.87
CA GLY A 73 0.43 -16.30 11.78
C GLY A 73 1.01 -17.65 12.20
N PRO A 74 0.27 -18.45 12.98
CA PRO A 74 0.71 -19.77 13.44
C PRO A 74 0.80 -20.81 12.31
N ASN A 75 0.09 -20.58 11.20
CA ASN A 75 0.13 -21.39 9.99
C ASN A 75 0.82 -20.62 8.86
N PRO A 76 1.27 -21.27 7.77
CA PRO A 76 1.76 -20.57 6.60
C PRO A 76 0.72 -19.58 6.07
N CYS A 77 1.10 -18.32 5.96
CA CYS A 77 0.22 -17.23 5.51
C CYS A 77 0.56 -16.70 4.12
N VAL A 78 1.71 -17.10 3.57
CA VAL A 78 2.25 -16.58 2.31
C VAL A 78 2.78 -17.74 1.49
N ARG A 79 2.37 -17.80 0.23
CA ARG A 79 2.91 -18.73 -0.78
C ARG A 79 3.13 -18.00 -2.11
N HIS A 80 4.00 -18.56 -2.95
CA HIS A 80 4.29 -18.02 -4.28
C HIS A 80 4.66 -16.52 -4.30
N LEU A 81 5.33 -16.04 -3.25
CA LEU A 81 5.85 -14.67 -3.21
C LEU A 81 6.83 -14.47 -4.38
N LYS A 82 6.53 -13.50 -5.23
CA LYS A 82 7.35 -13.19 -6.40
C LYS A 82 7.32 -11.71 -6.73
N ALA A 83 8.39 -11.26 -7.39
CA ALA A 83 8.48 -9.96 -8.02
C ALA A 83 8.52 -10.16 -9.54
N VAL A 84 7.71 -9.38 -10.26
CA VAL A 84 7.66 -9.42 -11.73
C VAL A 84 7.79 -8.01 -12.28
N LEU A 85 8.50 -7.88 -13.40
CA LEU A 85 8.50 -6.63 -14.16
C LEU A 85 7.13 -6.42 -14.76
N THR A 86 6.67 -5.18 -14.74
CA THR A 86 5.50 -4.74 -15.50
C THR A 86 5.93 -3.69 -16.51
N GLU A 87 5.01 -3.29 -17.38
CA GLU A 87 5.29 -2.29 -18.41
C GLU A 87 5.92 -1.03 -17.80
N PRO A 88 7.04 -0.53 -18.37
CA PRO A 88 7.67 0.69 -17.90
C PRO A 88 6.77 1.89 -18.20
N VAL A 89 6.82 2.90 -17.33
CA VAL A 89 6.17 4.20 -17.56
C VAL A 89 7.24 5.27 -17.52
N ALA A 90 7.38 6.02 -18.61
CA ALA A 90 8.45 7.00 -18.76
C ALA A 90 9.84 6.39 -18.47
N ASN A 91 10.69 7.07 -17.70
CA ASN A 91 12.04 6.64 -17.36
C ASN A 91 12.10 5.83 -16.03
N SER A 92 11.16 4.91 -15.82
CA SER A 92 11.07 4.10 -14.60
C SER A 92 11.01 2.60 -14.86
N VAL A 93 11.54 1.81 -13.93
CA VAL A 93 11.40 0.36 -13.89
C VAL A 93 10.28 0.03 -12.91
N ARG A 94 9.20 -0.61 -13.39
CA ARG A 94 8.09 -1.03 -12.54
C ARG A 94 8.19 -2.50 -12.16
N VAL A 95 8.05 -2.78 -10.87
CA VAL A 95 8.01 -4.13 -10.32
C VAL A 95 6.74 -4.32 -9.51
N GLN A 96 5.97 -5.34 -9.83
CA GLN A 96 4.84 -5.79 -9.03
C GLN A 96 5.28 -6.95 -8.13
N VAL A 97 5.05 -6.83 -6.83
CA VAL A 97 5.20 -7.92 -5.87
C VAL A 97 3.83 -8.52 -5.58
N THR A 98 3.72 -9.84 -5.64
CA THR A 98 2.49 -10.58 -5.30
C THR A 98 2.78 -11.87 -4.57
N PHE A 99 1.78 -12.35 -3.82
CA PHE A 99 1.76 -13.66 -3.16
C PHE A 99 0.33 -14.15 -3.02
N ASP A 100 0.15 -15.44 -2.74
CA ASP A 100 -1.13 -16.00 -2.33
C ASP A 100 -1.24 -16.02 -0.81
N SER A 101 -2.41 -15.65 -0.28
CA SER A 101 -2.67 -15.64 1.16
C SER A 101 -4.15 -15.92 1.50
N PRO A 102 -4.43 -16.59 2.63
CA PRO A 102 -5.77 -16.72 3.19
C PRO A 102 -6.14 -15.56 4.15
N SER A 103 -5.31 -14.52 4.28
CA SER A 103 -5.47 -13.44 5.27
C SER A 103 -6.71 -12.56 5.09
N GLY A 104 -7.40 -12.66 3.94
CA GLY A 104 -8.72 -12.05 3.76
C GLY A 104 -9.79 -12.64 4.70
N ASP A 105 -9.56 -13.86 5.21
CA ASP A 105 -10.40 -14.48 6.22
C ASP A 105 -9.66 -14.53 7.56
N ARG A 106 -10.20 -13.87 8.59
CA ARG A 106 -9.60 -13.84 9.95
C ARG A 106 -9.48 -15.23 10.57
N ARG A 107 -10.29 -16.21 10.14
CA ARG A 107 -10.20 -17.62 10.59
C ARG A 107 -8.88 -18.28 10.18
N SER A 108 -8.14 -17.71 9.23
CA SER A 108 -6.79 -18.16 8.86
C SER A 108 -5.76 -18.03 9.97
N GLY A 109 -5.98 -17.14 10.93
CA GLY A 109 -4.98 -16.77 11.93
C GLY A 109 -3.83 -15.92 11.36
N CYS A 110 -3.92 -15.50 10.10
CA CYS A 110 -2.93 -14.64 9.44
C CYS A 110 -3.15 -13.16 9.77
N THR A 111 -3.08 -12.82 11.06
CA THR A 111 -3.36 -11.48 11.61
C THR A 111 -2.10 -10.68 11.94
N GLY A 112 -0.94 -11.34 11.94
CA GLY A 112 0.36 -10.70 12.15
C GLY A 112 0.96 -10.14 10.87
N THR A 113 2.14 -9.54 11.00
CA THR A 113 2.95 -9.08 9.88
C THR A 113 4.39 -9.55 10.05
N THR A 114 5.05 -9.89 8.95
CA THR A 114 6.48 -10.18 8.89
C THR A 114 7.08 -9.63 7.61
N THR A 115 8.38 -9.37 7.58
CA THR A 115 9.05 -8.93 6.35
C THR A 115 9.57 -10.13 5.58
N ALA A 116 9.23 -10.19 4.29
CA ALA A 116 9.73 -11.19 3.35
C ALA A 116 10.52 -10.52 2.22
N LYS A 117 11.49 -11.24 1.66
CA LYS A 117 12.30 -10.77 0.53
C LYS A 117 11.97 -11.54 -0.74
N THR A 118 11.92 -10.84 -1.87
CA THR A 118 11.79 -11.43 -3.20
C THR A 118 12.82 -10.80 -4.15
N ARG A 119 13.15 -11.48 -5.25
CA ARG A 119 14.12 -10.99 -6.22
C ARG A 119 13.53 -10.91 -7.62
N VAL A 120 14.02 -9.96 -8.40
CA VAL A 120 13.75 -9.85 -9.83
C VAL A 120 15.02 -9.39 -10.55
N ARG A 121 15.27 -9.94 -11.73
CA ARG A 121 16.38 -9.53 -12.57
C ARG A 121 15.89 -8.63 -13.68
N LEU A 122 16.53 -7.48 -13.82
CA LEU A 122 16.25 -6.50 -14.86
C LEU A 122 16.89 -6.92 -16.21
N PRO A 123 16.24 -6.61 -17.34
CA PRO A 123 16.82 -6.84 -18.67
C PRO A 123 18.07 -5.97 -18.89
N GLU A 124 18.14 -4.81 -18.25
CA GLU A 124 19.23 -3.84 -18.32
C GLU A 124 19.58 -3.32 -16.92
N PRO A 125 20.80 -2.79 -16.69
CA PRO A 125 21.17 -2.16 -15.42
C PRO A 125 20.18 -1.08 -14.98
N LEU A 126 19.87 -0.96 -13.69
CA LEU A 126 18.91 0.05 -13.19
C LEU A 126 19.35 1.48 -13.61
N GLY A 127 20.63 1.80 -13.42
CA GLY A 127 21.20 3.10 -13.77
C GLY A 127 20.56 4.23 -12.97
N ASP A 128 20.24 5.33 -13.65
CA ASP A 128 19.57 6.51 -13.07
C ASP A 128 18.04 6.40 -13.09
N ARG A 129 17.49 5.25 -13.51
CA ARG A 129 16.05 5.01 -13.54
C ARG A 129 15.52 4.79 -12.14
N GLU A 130 14.35 5.38 -11.86
CA GLU A 130 13.63 5.13 -10.63
C GLU A 130 13.04 3.70 -10.63
N LEU A 131 13.10 3.03 -9.49
CA LEU A 131 12.41 1.76 -9.25
C LEU A 131 11.06 2.04 -8.60
N VAL A 132 9.98 1.69 -9.27
CA VAL A 132 8.61 1.79 -8.74
C VAL A 132 8.12 0.40 -8.35
N VAL A 133 7.82 0.18 -7.08
CA VAL A 133 7.28 -1.07 -6.55
C VAL A 133 5.79 -0.92 -6.24
N GLY A 134 4.97 -1.80 -6.83
CA GLY A 134 3.52 -1.74 -6.72
C GLY A 134 2.95 -0.48 -7.37
N MET A 135 2.01 0.17 -6.70
CA MET A 135 1.34 1.36 -7.26
C MET A 135 2.19 2.62 -7.19
N SER A 136 2.89 2.86 -6.08
CA SER A 136 3.47 4.20 -5.80
C SER A 136 4.75 4.22 -4.96
N THR A 137 5.27 3.09 -4.47
CA THR A 137 6.51 3.13 -3.68
C THR A 137 7.70 3.29 -4.62
N VAL A 138 8.41 4.42 -4.56
CA VAL A 138 9.50 4.73 -5.48
C VAL A 138 10.85 4.72 -4.75
N PHE A 139 11.85 4.09 -5.37
CA PHE A 139 13.23 4.06 -4.92
C PHE A 139 14.16 4.62 -5.98
N THR A 140 15.31 5.15 -5.56
CA THR A 140 16.34 5.68 -6.45
C THR A 140 17.74 5.30 -6.00
N THR A 141 18.67 5.25 -6.96
CA THR A 141 20.11 5.15 -6.75
C THR A 141 20.73 6.50 -6.36
N GLU A 142 20.09 7.61 -6.72
CA GLU A 142 20.60 8.96 -6.45
C GLU A 142 20.66 9.24 -4.94
N GLY A 143 21.87 9.49 -4.44
CA GLY A 143 22.11 9.73 -3.02
C GLY A 143 21.91 8.50 -2.12
N ALA A 144 21.87 7.29 -2.71
CA ALA A 144 21.75 6.04 -1.98
C ALA A 144 23.12 5.46 -1.58
N HIS A 145 23.17 4.75 -0.46
CA HIS A 145 24.33 3.95 -0.04
C HIS A 145 24.10 2.50 -0.45
N LEU A 146 24.62 2.10 -1.61
CA LEU A 146 24.45 0.75 -2.14
C LEU A 146 24.97 -0.34 -1.17
N PRO A 147 24.32 -1.52 -1.11
CA PRO A 147 23.28 -1.99 -2.04
C PRO A 147 21.88 -1.42 -1.76
N ALA A 148 21.65 -0.76 -0.63
CA ALA A 148 20.34 -0.21 -0.30
C ALA A 148 19.98 0.97 -1.21
N LEU A 149 18.84 0.90 -1.90
CA LEU A 149 18.28 2.02 -2.63
C LEU A 149 17.61 3.00 -1.66
N ARG A 150 17.63 4.28 -1.99
CA ARG A 150 16.96 5.32 -1.20
C ARG A 150 15.47 5.31 -1.51
N LEU A 151 14.63 5.22 -0.48
CA LEU A 151 13.19 5.43 -0.61
C LEU A 151 12.92 6.92 -0.89
N CYS A 152 12.11 7.18 -1.91
CA CYS A 152 11.68 8.53 -2.26
C CYS A 152 10.50 8.95 -1.38
N GLY A 153 10.44 10.23 -1.03
CA GLY A 153 9.33 10.77 -0.24
C GLY A 153 8.12 11.14 -1.10
N ASP A 154 7.08 11.69 -0.47
CA ASP A 154 5.83 12.10 -1.13
C ASP A 154 6.01 13.18 -2.22
N LEU A 155 7.17 13.85 -2.20
CA LEU A 155 7.57 14.87 -3.15
C LEU A 155 8.39 14.31 -4.32
N GLY A 156 8.55 12.99 -4.40
CA GLY A 156 9.38 12.32 -5.39
C GLY A 156 10.83 12.11 -4.93
N CYS A 157 11.65 11.58 -5.83
CA CYS A 157 13.05 11.25 -5.56
C CYS A 157 13.95 12.49 -5.53
N THR A 158 13.57 13.53 -6.29
CA THR A 158 14.27 14.80 -6.42
C THR A 158 13.29 15.93 -6.08
N PRO A 159 12.94 16.11 -4.79
CA PRO A 159 12.00 17.14 -4.39
C PRO A 159 12.53 18.53 -4.80
N PRO A 160 11.66 19.45 -5.26
CA PRO A 160 12.09 20.80 -5.60
C PRO A 160 12.68 21.49 -4.38
N ALA A 161 13.73 22.29 -4.59
CA ALA A 161 14.29 23.12 -3.52
C ALA A 161 13.26 24.17 -3.08
N THR A 162 13.29 24.55 -1.80
CA THR A 162 12.54 25.71 -1.31
C THR A 162 13.00 26.97 -2.03
N GLY A 163 12.05 27.80 -2.43
CA GLY A 163 12.29 29.07 -3.11
C GLY A 163 11.02 29.66 -3.69
N CYS A 164 11.14 30.78 -4.39
CA CYS A 164 10.00 31.49 -4.95
C CYS A 164 9.67 30.99 -6.37
N THR A 165 9.27 29.72 -6.47
CA THR A 165 8.95 29.04 -7.73
C THR A 165 7.69 28.19 -7.60
N ALA A 166 6.98 27.95 -8.70
CA ALA A 166 5.74 27.17 -8.67
C ALA A 166 5.93 25.72 -8.13
N PRO A 167 6.98 24.95 -8.50
CA PRO A 167 7.20 23.62 -7.94
C PRO A 167 7.45 23.63 -6.42
N SER A 168 8.12 24.69 -5.93
CA SER A 168 8.37 24.90 -4.51
C SER A 168 7.07 25.18 -3.73
N TYR A 169 6.13 25.92 -4.33
CA TYR A 169 4.82 26.17 -3.71
C TYR A 169 3.92 24.93 -3.72
N GLU A 170 4.00 24.10 -4.76
CA GLU A 170 3.32 22.79 -4.78
C GLU A 170 3.85 21.86 -3.68
N GLN A 171 5.15 21.89 -3.42
CA GLN A 171 5.74 21.20 -2.26
C GLN A 171 5.13 21.70 -0.95
N ALA A 172 4.95 23.02 -0.77
CA ALA A 172 4.34 23.57 0.45
C ALA A 172 2.88 23.14 0.62
N LEU A 173 2.08 23.13 -0.45
CA LEU A 173 0.69 22.64 -0.41
C LEU A 173 0.61 21.14 -0.06
N LYS A 174 1.54 20.33 -0.56
CA LYS A 174 1.62 18.91 -0.20
C LYS A 174 1.99 18.71 1.27
N GLU A 175 2.84 19.58 1.83
CA GLU A 175 3.27 19.48 3.24
C GLU A 175 2.11 19.57 4.23
N ILE A 176 1.13 20.43 3.95
CA ILE A 176 -0.08 20.58 4.78
C ILE A 176 -1.22 19.62 4.36
N GLY A 177 -0.99 18.76 3.37
CA GLY A 177 -2.02 17.86 2.83
C GLY A 177 -3.20 18.61 2.20
N ALA A 178 -2.94 19.72 1.50
CA ALA A 178 -4.00 20.50 0.86
C ALA A 178 -4.79 19.63 -0.14
N PRO A 179 -6.12 19.82 -0.25
CA PRO A 179 -6.94 19.03 -1.17
C PRO A 179 -6.47 19.12 -2.63
N ALA A 180 -6.74 18.06 -3.39
CA ALA A 180 -6.60 18.09 -4.84
C ALA A 180 -7.46 19.23 -5.43
N HIS A 181 -6.98 19.85 -6.51
CA HIS A 181 -7.63 21.00 -7.17
C HIS A 181 -7.75 22.27 -6.29
N THR A 182 -6.81 22.46 -5.38
CA THR A 182 -6.61 23.73 -4.68
C THR A 182 -6.19 24.83 -5.66
N TYR A 183 -6.79 26.02 -5.53
CA TYR A 183 -6.42 27.23 -6.25
C TYR A 183 -5.47 28.06 -5.38
N ARG A 184 -4.33 28.48 -5.92
CA ARG A 184 -3.44 29.46 -5.27
C ARG A 184 -3.99 30.85 -5.54
N ASN A 185 -4.35 31.58 -4.48
CA ASN A 185 -4.98 32.89 -4.57
C ASN A 185 -3.95 34.02 -4.42
N ALA A 186 -2.93 33.82 -3.59
CA ALA A 186 -1.80 34.74 -3.45
C ALA A 186 -0.56 34.00 -2.92
N GLU A 187 0.62 34.44 -3.36
CA GLU A 187 1.91 33.94 -2.89
C GLU A 187 2.84 35.11 -2.51
N HIS A 188 3.35 35.11 -1.28
CA HIS A 188 4.39 36.05 -0.85
C HIS A 188 5.62 35.28 -0.38
N CYS A 189 6.75 35.47 -1.05
CA CYS A 189 7.96 34.68 -0.83
C CYS A 189 9.23 35.55 -0.87
N ASP A 190 10.17 35.29 0.04
CA ASP A 190 11.52 35.89 0.03
C ASP A 190 12.65 34.83 -0.07
N GLY A 191 12.28 33.57 -0.30
CA GLY A 191 13.18 32.43 -0.40
C GLY A 191 13.49 31.74 0.93
N LYS A 192 13.29 32.41 2.07
CA LYS A 192 13.40 31.84 3.42
C LYS A 192 12.04 31.62 4.07
N TRP A 193 11.08 32.46 3.72
CA TRP A 193 9.72 32.49 4.23
C TRP A 193 8.76 32.49 3.06
N LEU A 194 7.59 31.91 3.30
CA LEU A 194 6.51 31.83 2.34
C LEU A 194 5.17 32.01 3.05
N VAL A 195 4.30 32.82 2.46
CA VAL A 195 2.87 32.90 2.76
C VAL A 195 2.13 32.40 1.54
N LEU A 196 1.26 31.40 1.74
CA LEU A 196 0.35 30.94 0.70
C LEU A 196 -1.08 31.14 1.17
N ASP A 197 -1.83 31.85 0.34
CA ASP A 197 -3.27 31.90 0.40
C ASP A 197 -3.79 30.95 -0.67
N PHE A 198 -4.66 30.03 -0.28
CA PHE A 198 -5.25 29.10 -1.22
C PHE A 198 -6.70 28.82 -0.86
N SER A 199 -7.46 28.36 -1.84
CA SER A 199 -8.84 27.96 -1.65
C SER A 199 -9.16 26.67 -2.36
N TRP A 200 -10.19 25.99 -1.88
CA TRP A 200 -10.75 24.81 -2.54
C TRP A 200 -12.26 24.88 -2.49
N ARG A 201 -12.91 24.20 -3.43
CA ARG A 201 -14.36 24.12 -3.46
C ARG A 201 -14.85 23.27 -2.29
N ALA A 202 -15.83 23.79 -1.57
CA ALA A 202 -16.51 23.12 -0.47
C ALA A 202 -18.03 23.03 -0.68
N GLY A 203 -18.54 23.49 -1.83
CA GLY A 203 -19.95 23.38 -2.21
C GLY A 203 -20.31 22.00 -2.76
N PRO A 204 -21.62 21.67 -2.82
CA PRO A 204 -22.10 20.45 -3.46
C PRO A 204 -21.70 20.39 -4.95
N ALA A 205 -21.56 19.17 -5.48
CA ALA A 205 -21.39 18.97 -6.92
C ALA A 205 -22.70 19.30 -7.64
N CYS A 206 -22.69 20.35 -8.47
CA CYS A 206 -23.88 20.84 -9.17
C CYS A 206 -23.67 20.80 -10.68
N GLU A 207 -24.72 20.46 -11.43
CA GLU A 207 -24.72 20.55 -12.89
C GLU A 207 -24.76 22.02 -13.36
N ASP A 208 -25.39 22.90 -12.58
CA ASP A 208 -25.48 24.33 -12.83
C ASP A 208 -24.61 25.11 -11.83
N THR A 209 -23.54 25.72 -12.32
CA THR A 209 -22.60 26.53 -11.53
C THR A 209 -23.12 27.94 -11.25
N THR A 210 -24.34 28.31 -11.64
CA THR A 210 -24.88 29.66 -11.40
C THR A 210 -25.47 29.85 -10.00
N THR A 211 -25.72 28.77 -9.26
CA THR A 211 -26.21 28.86 -7.88
C THR A 211 -25.06 29.09 -6.90
N GLY A 212 -25.18 30.13 -6.07
CA GLY A 212 -24.08 30.59 -5.18
C GLY A 212 -23.55 29.53 -4.21
N ALA A 213 -24.38 28.59 -3.77
CA ALA A 213 -23.96 27.48 -2.91
C ALA A 213 -22.96 26.53 -3.60
N CYS A 214 -23.06 26.37 -4.92
CA CYS A 214 -22.20 25.48 -5.71
C CYS A 214 -20.82 26.09 -6.00
N ASN A 215 -20.68 27.42 -5.84
CA ASN A 215 -19.40 28.13 -5.90
C ASN A 215 -18.84 28.45 -4.50
N SER A 216 -19.27 27.73 -3.46
CA SER A 216 -18.71 27.92 -2.13
C SER A 216 -17.24 27.48 -2.11
N HIS A 217 -16.37 28.37 -1.64
CA HIS A 217 -14.95 28.14 -1.47
C HIS A 217 -14.56 28.36 -0.01
N VAL A 218 -13.69 27.49 0.49
CA VAL A 218 -13.00 27.66 1.77
C VAL A 218 -11.62 28.19 1.44
N SER A 219 -11.21 29.27 2.10
CA SER A 219 -9.88 29.85 1.93
C SER A 219 -9.06 29.67 3.20
N ASP A 220 -7.77 29.40 3.01
CA ASP A 220 -6.79 29.30 4.08
C ASP A 220 -5.54 30.10 3.73
N ARG A 221 -4.90 30.62 4.78
CA ARG A 221 -3.56 31.19 4.71
C ARG A 221 -2.63 30.44 5.64
N TRP A 222 -1.50 30.03 5.07
CA TRP A 222 -0.45 29.30 5.76
C TRP A 222 0.90 29.98 5.61
N PHE A 223 1.68 29.92 6.69
CA PHE A 223 3.01 30.49 6.78
C PHE A 223 4.04 29.39 6.93
N TYR A 224 5.11 29.49 6.15
CA TYR A 224 6.14 28.47 6.05
C TYR A 224 7.53 29.06 6.26
N LYS A 225 8.42 28.21 6.78
CA LYS A 225 9.86 28.45 6.87
C LYS A 225 10.57 27.44 5.98
N ALA A 226 11.56 27.90 5.23
CA ALA A 226 12.40 27.02 4.43
C ALA A 226 13.23 26.11 5.35
N GLY A 227 13.16 24.80 5.10
CA GLY A 227 13.95 23.78 5.79
C GLY A 227 14.78 22.97 4.80
N LYS A 228 15.72 22.17 5.32
CA LYS A 228 16.57 21.29 4.49
C LYS A 228 15.77 20.24 3.72
N SER A 229 14.62 19.82 4.25
CA SER A 229 13.73 18.82 3.66
C SER A 229 12.55 19.45 2.91
N GLY A 230 12.61 20.74 2.58
CA GLY A 230 11.50 21.50 1.99
C GLY A 230 10.84 22.48 2.97
N TRP A 231 9.72 23.06 2.55
CA TRP A 231 8.93 23.97 3.38
C TRP A 231 8.39 23.27 4.64
N LYS A 232 8.30 24.03 5.73
CA LYS A 232 7.64 23.61 6.96
C LYS A 232 6.65 24.66 7.40
N SER A 233 5.37 24.27 7.49
CA SER A 233 4.35 25.16 8.03
C SER A 233 4.56 25.34 9.53
N PHE A 234 4.28 26.55 10.02
CA PHE A 234 4.37 26.85 11.45
C PHE A 234 3.19 27.68 11.97
N PHE A 235 2.38 28.24 11.08
CA PHE A 235 1.24 29.06 11.45
C PHE A 235 0.17 29.05 10.35
N ARG A 236 -1.10 29.11 10.77
CA ARG A 236 -2.30 29.21 9.93
C ARG A 236 -3.20 30.27 10.53
N THR A 237 -3.76 31.15 9.71
CA THR A 237 -4.77 32.13 10.15
C THR A 237 -5.59 32.61 8.96
N ALA A 238 -6.76 33.19 9.21
CA ALA A 238 -7.51 33.98 8.22
C ALA A 238 -7.30 35.49 8.42
N ALA A 239 -6.64 35.91 9.49
CA ALA A 239 -6.41 37.32 9.78
C ALA A 239 -5.42 37.95 8.80
N GLY A 240 -5.61 39.24 8.54
CA GLY A 240 -4.65 40.09 7.83
C GLY A 240 -3.53 40.60 8.74
N GLY A 241 -2.54 41.24 8.13
CA GLY A 241 -1.43 41.90 8.81
C GLY A 241 -0.40 40.96 9.45
N CYS A 242 0.52 41.56 10.21
CA CYS A 242 1.70 40.89 10.76
C CYS A 242 1.57 40.34 12.18
N GLN A 243 0.60 40.81 12.96
CA GLN A 243 0.58 40.58 14.40
C GLN A 243 0.60 39.09 14.75
N GLY A 244 -0.34 38.30 14.22
CA GLY A 244 -0.44 36.88 14.57
C GLY A 244 0.78 36.04 14.18
N VAL A 245 1.42 36.34 13.04
CA VAL A 245 2.62 35.59 12.60
C VAL A 245 3.86 36.01 13.38
N GLN A 246 4.03 37.31 13.67
CA GLN A 246 5.18 37.80 14.42
C GLN A 246 5.11 37.48 15.92
N ASP A 247 3.91 37.32 16.49
CA ASP A 247 3.74 36.77 17.83
C ASP A 247 4.26 35.32 17.91
N ARG A 248 4.15 34.56 16.82
CA ARG A 248 4.59 33.15 16.75
C ARG A 248 6.05 32.99 16.35
N GLU A 249 6.53 33.84 15.46
CA GLU A 249 7.88 33.86 14.92
C GLU A 249 8.31 35.33 14.72
N PRO A 250 8.92 35.95 15.74
CA PRO A 250 9.29 37.37 15.71
C PRO A 250 10.27 37.75 14.60
N ALA A 251 10.99 36.78 14.04
CA ALA A 251 11.89 37.00 12.90
C ALA A 251 11.16 37.01 11.55
N PHE A 252 9.82 36.87 11.52
CA PHE A 252 9.05 36.87 10.29
C PHE A 252 9.06 38.26 9.62
N PRO A 253 9.39 38.35 8.31
CA PRO A 253 9.57 39.64 7.64
C PRO A 253 8.25 40.41 7.53
N THR A 254 8.24 41.65 8.02
CA THR A 254 7.10 42.56 7.90
C THR A 254 6.65 42.74 6.44
N ALA A 255 7.59 42.75 5.49
CA ALA A 255 7.30 42.90 4.06
C ALA A 255 6.39 41.79 3.50
N LEU A 256 6.37 40.60 4.10
CA LEU A 256 5.54 39.49 3.66
C LEU A 256 4.14 39.47 4.29
N CYS A 257 3.90 40.27 5.34
CA CYS A 257 2.63 40.28 6.07
C CYS A 257 1.92 41.63 6.11
N ALA A 258 2.61 42.74 5.81
CA ALA A 258 2.06 44.09 6.01
C ALA A 258 0.83 44.38 5.12
N SER A 259 0.81 43.86 3.90
CA SER A 259 -0.28 44.06 2.94
C SER A 259 -1.31 42.93 2.94
N LEU A 260 -1.21 41.98 3.88
CA LEU A 260 -2.13 40.84 3.90
C LEU A 260 -3.50 41.31 4.39
N GLU A 261 -4.50 41.21 3.52
CA GLU A 261 -5.89 41.42 3.89
C GLU A 261 -6.45 40.19 4.62
N PRO A 262 -7.47 40.35 5.48
CA PRO A 262 -8.20 39.22 6.04
C PRO A 262 -8.83 38.37 4.94
N LEU A 263 -8.72 37.04 5.05
CA LEU A 263 -9.44 36.13 4.17
C LEU A 263 -10.93 36.18 4.48
N SER A 264 -11.76 36.09 3.43
CA SER A 264 -13.21 35.94 3.62
C SER A 264 -13.48 34.69 4.47
N PRO A 265 -14.37 34.77 5.48
CA PRO A 265 -14.59 33.67 6.40
C PRO A 265 -15.11 32.46 5.63
N SER A 266 -14.36 31.36 5.74
CA SER A 266 -14.90 30.04 5.45
C SER A 266 -16.14 29.85 6.34
N PRO A 267 -17.30 29.42 5.80
CA PRO A 267 -18.39 28.99 6.67
C PRO A 267 -17.81 27.88 7.56
N SER A 268 -17.81 28.13 8.87
CA SER A 268 -17.31 27.18 9.87
C SER A 268 -18.11 25.87 9.77
N PRO A 269 -17.51 24.71 10.11
CA PRO A 269 -18.19 23.42 10.06
C PRO A 269 -19.47 23.38 10.90
#